data_AF-A0A6G9AZS1-F1
#
_entry.id   AF-A0A6G9AZS1-F1
#
_cell.length_a   1.000
_cell.length_b   1.000
_cell.length_c   1.000
_cell.angle_alpha   90.00
_cell.angle_beta   90.00
_cell.angle_gamma   90.00
#
_symmetry.space_group_name_H-M   'P 1'
#
loop_
_entity.id
_entity.type
_entity.pdbx_description
1 polymer ?
#
loop_
_entity_poly.entity_id
_entity_poly.type
_entity_poly.pdbx_seq_one_letter_code
_entity_poly.pdbx_strand_id
1 'polypeptide(L)'
;MGFITAVGSQAESGNIARLVGQAERTATPLETKLDTLSKVLIGNTLGLTTALFVTVGLIRGEATGPLLEPSVALANAAIPEGLSVVVTRALAYGRLRLARHKVLIKRLSAVETLGDSNVIFTDKTGTLTENRIEVFSLHLPSPEQGVYAEVWINLLTHELTFLRGEPTLSETDGFSQLVQLGVLCNNADVTIDTQQSRELGATEICIQIRPCTQ
;
A
#
# COMPACT_ATOMS: atom_id res chain seq x y z
N MET A 1 33.46 17.86 -15.52
CA MET A 1 34.00 17.66 -14.15
C MET A 1 32.85 17.95 -13.20
N GLY A 2 32.44 16.98 -12.38
CA GLY A 2 31.42 17.19 -11.35
C GLY A 2 32.08 17.31 -9.99
N PHE A 3 31.58 18.19 -9.12
CA PHE A 3 32.06 18.34 -7.75
C PHE A 3 31.02 17.77 -6.79
N ILE A 4 31.48 17.09 -5.75
CA ILE A 4 30.60 16.55 -4.71
C ILE A 4 30.19 17.69 -3.79
N THR A 5 28.89 17.97 -3.71
CA THR A 5 28.34 19.08 -2.90
C THR A 5 27.89 18.62 -1.51
N ALA A 6 27.52 17.35 -1.33
CA ALA A 6 27.08 16.80 -0.05
C ALA A 6 27.26 15.27 0.01
N VAL A 7 27.43 14.74 1.22
CA VAL A 7 27.54 13.30 1.50
C VAL A 7 26.74 12.92 2.75
N GLY A 8 26.36 11.65 2.86
CA GLY A 8 25.66 11.11 4.03
C GLY A 8 24.33 11.81 4.30
N SER A 9 24.10 12.23 5.55
CA SER A 9 22.86 12.87 5.99
C SER A 9 22.63 14.27 5.42
N GLN A 10 23.68 14.92 4.91
CA GLN A 10 23.57 16.24 4.26
C GLN A 10 23.17 16.12 2.78
N ALA A 11 23.25 14.92 2.19
CA ALA A 11 22.69 14.68 0.87
C ALA A 11 21.16 14.59 0.95
N GLU A 12 20.46 14.98 -0.11
CA GLU A 12 18.98 14.96 -0.15
C GLU A 12 18.40 13.58 0.19
N SER A 13 19.00 12.51 -0.32
CA SER A 13 18.58 11.13 0.02
C SER A 13 18.74 10.82 1.50
N GLY A 14 19.81 11.32 2.14
CA GLY A 14 20.04 11.19 3.57
C GLY A 14 19.07 12.02 4.40
N ASN A 15 18.72 13.22 3.93
CA ASN A 15 17.73 14.06 4.59
C ASN A 15 16.33 13.43 4.54
N ILE A 16 15.91 12.87 3.40
CA ILE A 16 14.64 12.13 3.27
C ILE A 16 14.63 10.91 4.20
N ALA A 17 15.69 10.12 4.24
CA ALA A 17 15.79 8.96 5.12
C ALA A 17 15.66 9.36 6.61
N ARG A 18 16.25 10.49 6.99
CA ARG A 18 16.13 11.06 8.34
C ARG A 18 14.68 11.45 8.65
N LEU A 19 14.00 12.16 7.75
CA LEU A 19 12.60 12.56 7.94
C LEU A 19 11.68 11.35 8.10
N VAL A 20 11.87 10.31 7.28
CA VAL A 20 11.12 9.05 7.39
C VAL A 20 11.41 8.33 8.71
N GLY A 21 12.65 8.34 9.17
CA GLY A 21 13.05 7.72 10.45
C GLY A 21 12.53 8.46 11.69
N GLN A 22 12.35 9.78 11.60
CA GLN A 22 11.84 10.62 12.70
C GLN A 22 10.32 10.66 12.79
N ALA A 23 9.60 10.14 11.80
CA ALA A 23 8.14 10.10 11.82
C ALA A 23 7.64 9.25 13.00
N GLU A 24 7.05 9.91 13.99
CA GLU A 24 6.48 9.23 15.16
C GLU A 24 5.23 8.44 14.80
N ARG A 25 5.01 7.35 15.52
CA ARG A 25 3.80 6.54 15.36
C ARG A 25 2.71 7.10 16.26
N THR A 26 1.57 7.39 15.66
CA THR A 26 0.34 7.71 16.39
C THR A 26 -0.40 6.43 16.75
N ALA A 27 -1.09 6.43 17.90
CA ALA A 27 -1.98 5.35 18.30
C ALA A 27 -3.08 5.13 17.24
N THR A 28 -3.50 3.88 17.05
CA THR A 28 -4.57 3.59 16.11
C THR A 28 -5.95 4.00 16.64
N PRO A 29 -6.96 4.17 15.77
CA PRO A 29 -8.34 4.43 16.18
C PRO A 29 -8.88 3.40 17.20
N LEU A 30 -8.59 2.11 17.03
CA LEU A 30 -8.97 1.02 17.92
C LEU A 30 -8.21 1.09 19.23
N GLU A 31 -6.90 1.34 19.21
CA GLU A 31 -6.12 1.56 20.44
C GLU A 31 -6.72 2.72 21.25
N THR A 32 -7.10 3.80 20.60
CA THR A 32 -7.75 4.97 21.23
C THR A 32 -9.12 4.62 21.81
N LYS A 33 -9.94 3.85 21.07
CA LYS A 33 -11.24 3.37 21.54
C LYS A 33 -11.10 2.42 22.73
N LEU A 34 -10.14 1.49 22.69
CA LEU A 34 -9.87 0.54 23.76
C LEU A 34 -9.35 1.23 25.02
N ASP A 35 -8.49 2.23 24.88
CA ASP A 35 -8.00 3.05 25.99
C ASP A 35 -9.15 3.83 26.65
N THR A 36 -10.02 4.42 25.84
CA THR A 36 -11.22 5.11 26.34
C THR A 36 -12.16 4.16 27.08
N LEU A 37 -12.45 2.99 26.51
CA LEU A 37 -13.27 1.96 27.16
C LEU A 37 -12.63 1.48 28.47
N SER A 38 -11.33 1.25 28.47
CA SER A 38 -10.59 0.83 29.66
C SER A 38 -10.66 1.88 30.77
N LYS A 39 -10.48 3.17 30.45
CA LYS A 39 -10.60 4.27 31.40
C LYS A 39 -12.00 4.37 32.00
N VAL A 40 -13.05 4.21 31.18
CA VAL A 40 -14.44 4.22 31.65
C VAL A 40 -14.72 3.02 32.57
N LEU A 41 -14.30 1.82 32.19
CA LEU A 41 -14.48 0.61 33.00
C LEU A 41 -13.74 0.71 34.33
N ILE A 42 -12.47 1.12 34.32
CA ILE A 42 -11.67 1.29 35.53
C ILE A 42 -12.30 2.36 36.44
N GLY A 43 -12.71 3.50 35.88
CA GLY A 43 -13.35 4.56 36.65
C GLY A 43 -14.64 4.11 37.32
N ASN A 44 -15.51 3.41 36.59
CA ASN A 44 -16.76 2.87 37.12
C ASN A 44 -16.54 1.80 38.19
N THR A 45 -15.63 0.85 37.95
CA THR A 45 -15.30 -0.19 38.92
C THR A 45 -14.71 0.40 40.19
N LEU A 46 -13.76 1.32 40.06
CA LEU A 46 -13.12 1.93 41.23
C LEU A 46 -14.15 2.72 42.04
N GLY A 47 -15.00 3.50 41.36
CA GLY A 47 -16.12 4.21 41.98
C GLY A 47 -17.08 3.28 42.73
N LEU A 48 -17.49 2.17 42.09
CA LEU A 48 -18.40 1.19 42.69
C LEU A 48 -17.77 0.49 43.89
N THR A 49 -16.53 0.02 43.75
CA THR A 49 -15.81 -0.67 44.83
C THR A 49 -15.56 0.27 46.02
N THR A 50 -15.13 1.52 45.77
CA THR A 50 -14.96 2.51 46.85
C THR A 50 -16.30 2.85 47.53
N ALA A 51 -17.37 3.03 46.76
CA ALA A 51 -18.70 3.30 47.30
C ALA A 51 -19.20 2.14 48.18
N LEU A 52 -19.03 0.90 47.72
CA LEU A 52 -19.37 -0.30 48.50
C LEU A 52 -18.50 -0.46 49.75
N PHE A 53 -17.19 -0.23 49.64
CA PHE A 53 -16.28 -0.27 50.79
C PHE A 53 -16.69 0.73 51.87
N VAL A 54 -17.00 1.97 51.48
CA VAL A 54 -17.44 3.02 52.42
C VAL A 54 -18.81 2.70 53.01
N THR A 55 -19.80 2.30 52.20
CA THR A 55 -21.14 1.98 52.71
C THR A 55 -21.14 0.76 53.63
N VAL A 56 -20.47 -0.33 53.26
CA VAL A 56 -20.35 -1.53 54.09
C VAL A 56 -19.53 -1.23 55.35
N GLY A 57 -18.44 -0.48 55.24
CA GLY A 57 -17.62 -0.06 56.37
C GLY A 57 -18.39 0.80 57.37
N LEU A 58 -19.20 1.75 56.89
CA LEU A 58 -20.05 2.59 57.75
C LEU A 58 -21.18 1.81 58.43
N ILE A 59 -21.80 0.85 57.72
CA ILE A 59 -22.93 0.07 58.26
C ILE A 59 -22.46 -1.00 59.24
N ARG A 60 -21.34 -1.68 58.95
CA ARG A 60 -20.84 -2.79 59.79
C ARG A 60 -19.89 -2.36 60.90
N GLY A 61 -19.30 -1.16 60.82
CA GLY A 61 -18.32 -0.69 61.80
C GLY A 61 -17.06 -1.55 61.90
N GLU A 62 -16.78 -2.36 60.87
CA GLU A 62 -15.64 -3.27 60.84
C GLU A 62 -14.31 -2.53 60.62
N ALA A 63 -13.21 -3.10 61.10
CA ALA A 63 -11.87 -2.64 60.80
C ALA A 63 -11.61 -2.70 59.29
N THR A 64 -10.80 -1.78 58.75
CA THR A 64 -10.52 -1.68 57.31
C THR A 64 -9.82 -2.92 56.71
N GLY A 65 -9.14 -3.71 57.54
CA GLY A 65 -8.41 -4.92 57.14
C GLY A 65 -9.27 -5.98 56.43
N PRO A 66 -10.32 -6.55 57.06
CA PRO A 66 -11.17 -7.57 56.45
C PRO A 66 -11.98 -7.08 55.23
N LEU A 67 -12.18 -5.77 55.06
CA LEU A 67 -12.89 -5.20 53.91
C LEU A 67 -11.98 -4.97 52.69
N LEU A 68 -10.66 -4.93 52.88
CA LEU A 68 -9.68 -4.68 51.82
C LEU A 68 -9.56 -5.86 50.84
N GLU A 69 -9.42 -7.09 51.34
CA GLU A 69 -9.33 -8.30 50.50
C GLU A 69 -10.48 -8.42 49.48
N PRO A 70 -11.77 -8.41 49.88
CA PRO A 70 -12.86 -8.54 48.93
C PRO A 70 -12.97 -7.33 47.99
N SER A 71 -12.57 -6.15 48.41
CA SER A 71 -12.57 -4.94 47.56
C SER A 71 -11.54 -5.02 46.45
N VAL A 72 -10.32 -5.48 46.77
CA VAL A 72 -9.27 -5.70 45.76
C VAL A 72 -9.66 -6.83 44.81
N ALA A 73 -10.28 -7.90 45.31
CA ALA A 73 -10.79 -8.99 44.47
C ALA A 73 -11.86 -8.51 43.48
N LEU A 74 -12.82 -7.68 43.93
CA LEU A 74 -13.83 -7.05 43.09
C LEU A 74 -13.22 -6.11 42.03
N ALA A 75 -12.24 -5.31 42.43
CA ALA A 75 -11.55 -4.41 41.51
C ALA A 75 -10.80 -5.18 40.41
N ASN A 76 -10.08 -6.25 40.77
CA ASN A 76 -9.35 -7.08 39.81
C ASN A 76 -10.29 -7.81 38.84
N ALA A 77 -11.44 -8.30 39.34
CA ALA A 77 -12.43 -9.02 38.53
C ALA A 77 -13.02 -8.18 37.39
N ALA A 78 -12.95 -6.85 37.46
CA ALA A 78 -13.48 -5.97 36.44
C ALA A 78 -12.44 -5.53 35.38
N ILE A 79 -11.17 -5.93 35.54
CA ILE A 79 -10.14 -5.64 34.54
C ILE A 79 -10.44 -6.47 33.28
N PRO A 80 -10.56 -5.84 32.10
CA PRO A 80 -10.95 -6.54 30.87
C PRO A 80 -9.76 -7.27 30.21
N GLU A 81 -9.15 -8.21 30.92
CA GLU A 81 -7.98 -8.96 30.44
C GLU A 81 -8.25 -9.68 29.10
N GLY A 82 -9.46 -10.24 28.95
CA GLY A 82 -9.88 -10.95 27.75
C GLY A 82 -9.99 -10.07 26.49
N LEU A 83 -10.18 -8.76 26.65
CA LEU A 83 -10.36 -7.85 25.53
C LEU A 83 -9.11 -7.78 24.65
N SER A 84 -7.93 -7.68 25.27
CA SER A 84 -6.64 -7.63 24.56
C SER A 84 -6.38 -8.90 23.74
N VAL A 85 -6.76 -10.06 24.28
CA VAL A 85 -6.62 -11.37 23.63
C VAL A 85 -7.54 -11.48 22.42
N VAL A 86 -8.81 -11.12 22.58
CA VAL A 86 -9.80 -11.18 21.50
C VAL A 86 -9.43 -10.23 20.36
N VAL A 87 -9.01 -9.00 20.68
CA VAL A 87 -8.56 -8.00 19.69
C VAL A 87 -7.36 -8.52 18.90
N THR A 88 -6.33 -9.02 19.58
CA THR A 88 -5.13 -9.54 18.91
C THR A 88 -5.48 -10.71 17.98
N ARG A 89 -6.35 -11.61 18.43
CA ARG A 89 -6.81 -12.75 17.62
C ARG A 89 -7.60 -12.31 16.40
N ALA A 90 -8.49 -11.32 16.55
CA ALA A 90 -9.26 -10.76 15.44
C ALA A 90 -8.35 -10.11 14.40
N LEU A 91 -7.37 -9.30 14.81
CA LEU A 91 -6.40 -8.67 13.91
C LEU A 91 -5.50 -9.70 13.23
N ALA A 92 -5.07 -10.74 13.95
CA ALA A 92 -4.29 -11.83 13.38
C ALA A 92 -5.07 -12.59 12.29
N TYR A 93 -6.36 -12.85 12.52
CA TYR A 93 -7.23 -13.43 11.50
C TYR A 93 -7.37 -12.50 10.28
N GLY A 94 -7.54 -11.20 10.50
CA GLY A 94 -7.56 -10.20 9.43
C GLY A 94 -6.27 -10.20 8.59
N ARG A 95 -5.11 -10.27 9.24
CA ARG A 95 -3.81 -10.43 8.56
C ARG A 95 -3.76 -11.69 7.69
N LEU A 96 -4.23 -12.84 8.21
CA LEU A 96 -4.27 -14.09 7.45
C LEU A 96 -5.22 -14.00 6.24
N ARG A 97 -6.37 -13.34 6.41
CA ARG A 97 -7.31 -13.09 5.32
C ARG A 97 -6.70 -12.23 4.23
N LEU A 98 -5.98 -11.16 4.59
CA LEU A 98 -5.29 -10.28 3.65
C LEU A 98 -4.12 -10.98 2.94
N ALA A 99 -3.37 -11.83 3.65
CA ALA A 99 -2.29 -12.61 3.06
C ALA A 99 -2.77 -13.54 1.93
N ARG A 100 -3.97 -14.12 2.05
CA ARG A 100 -4.60 -14.91 0.97
C ARG A 100 -4.90 -14.09 -0.28
N HIS A 101 -5.01 -12.77 -0.16
CA HIS A 101 -5.19 -11.84 -1.28
C HIS A 101 -3.87 -11.18 -1.70
N LYS A 102 -2.73 -11.84 -1.44
CA LYS A 102 -1.37 -11.37 -1.77
C LYS A 102 -0.97 -10.05 -1.08
N VAL A 103 -1.60 -9.69 0.04
CA VAL A 103 -1.24 -8.50 0.84
C VAL A 103 -0.41 -8.92 2.05
N LEU A 104 0.86 -8.50 2.10
CA LEU A 104 1.75 -8.78 3.22
C LEU A 104 1.68 -7.69 4.29
N ILE A 105 0.98 -8.00 5.38
CA ILE A 105 0.93 -7.12 6.54
C ILE A 105 2.13 -7.36 7.47
N LYS A 106 2.94 -6.32 7.69
CA LYS A 106 4.11 -6.35 8.59
C LYS A 106 3.75 -6.09 10.07
N ARG A 107 2.62 -5.44 10.35
CA ARG A 107 2.17 -5.06 11.71
C ARG A 107 0.67 -5.22 11.84
N LEU A 108 0.19 -5.75 12.97
CA LEU A 108 -1.25 -6.00 13.18
C LEU A 108 -2.09 -4.73 13.15
N SER A 109 -1.57 -3.61 13.67
CA SER A 109 -2.22 -2.30 13.63
C SER A 109 -2.57 -1.83 12.22
N ALA A 110 -1.80 -2.24 11.20
CA ALA A 110 -2.08 -1.86 9.82
C ALA A 110 -3.36 -2.49 9.26
N VAL A 111 -3.79 -3.66 9.79
CA VAL A 111 -5.06 -4.30 9.38
C VAL A 111 -6.24 -3.39 9.72
N GLU A 112 -6.17 -2.78 10.89
CA GLU A 112 -7.21 -1.88 11.39
C GLU A 112 -7.16 -0.54 10.66
N THR A 113 -5.98 0.07 10.50
CA THR A 113 -5.83 1.32 9.75
C THR A 113 -6.41 1.20 8.34
N LEU A 114 -6.14 0.10 7.63
CA LEU A 114 -6.73 -0.17 6.31
C LEU A 114 -8.26 -0.27 6.33
N GLY A 115 -8.84 -0.82 7.40
CA GLY A 115 -10.29 -0.93 7.55
C GLY A 115 -10.99 0.39 7.87
N ASP A 116 -10.29 1.33 8.52
CA ASP A 116 -10.81 2.64 8.94
C ASP A 116 -10.26 3.80 8.07
N SER A 117 -9.63 3.50 6.93
CA SER A 117 -9.05 4.51 6.04
C SER A 117 -10.12 5.13 5.13
N ASN A 118 -10.27 6.45 5.20
CA ASN A 118 -11.20 7.21 4.35
C ASN A 118 -10.52 7.88 3.15
N VAL A 119 -9.19 8.03 3.19
CA VAL A 119 -8.38 8.70 2.17
C VAL A 119 -7.19 7.82 1.83
N ILE A 120 -6.97 7.61 0.53
CA ILE A 120 -5.82 6.84 0.02
C ILE A 120 -4.92 7.79 -0.74
N PHE A 121 -3.70 7.97 -0.24
CA PHE A 121 -2.61 8.59 -0.98
C PHE A 121 -1.87 7.49 -1.74
N THR A 122 -1.83 7.59 -3.06
CA THR A 122 -1.13 6.65 -3.94
C THR A 122 -0.08 7.40 -4.74
N ASP A 123 1.09 6.79 -4.90
CA ASP A 123 2.06 7.27 -5.88
C ASP A 123 1.60 6.87 -7.29
N LYS A 124 2.08 7.59 -8.31
CA LYS A 124 1.79 7.26 -9.72
C LYS A 124 2.77 6.23 -10.25
N THR A 125 4.06 6.54 -10.17
CA THR A 125 5.11 5.77 -10.84
C THR A 125 5.42 4.50 -10.05
N GLY A 126 5.24 3.33 -10.65
CA GLY A 126 5.48 2.05 -9.99
C GLY A 126 4.39 1.60 -9.01
N THR A 127 3.31 2.37 -8.85
CA THR A 127 2.13 2.00 -8.05
C THR A 127 0.85 1.99 -8.91
N LEU A 128 0.42 3.14 -9.44
CA LEU A 128 -0.70 3.18 -10.41
C LEU A 128 -0.28 2.79 -11.82
N THR A 129 1.00 3.01 -12.14
CA THR A 129 1.60 2.71 -13.43
C THR A 129 2.71 1.71 -13.25
N GLU A 130 3.00 0.92 -14.29
CA GLU A 130 3.99 -0.17 -14.22
C GLU A 130 5.45 0.32 -14.26
N ASN A 131 5.67 1.64 -14.15
CA ASN A 131 6.98 2.29 -14.32
C ASN A 131 7.69 1.84 -15.61
N ARG A 132 6.89 1.66 -16.67
CA ARG A 132 7.33 1.30 -18.01
C ARG A 132 6.78 2.32 -19.01
N ILE A 133 7.57 2.56 -20.05
CA ILE A 133 7.16 3.42 -21.17
C ILE A 133 6.54 2.52 -22.23
N GLU A 134 5.33 2.84 -22.66
CA GLU A 134 4.54 2.06 -23.61
C GLU A 134 3.99 2.95 -24.74
N VAL A 135 3.87 2.40 -25.95
CA VAL A 135 3.29 3.10 -27.10
C VAL A 135 1.79 3.12 -26.86
N PHE A 136 1.25 4.33 -26.65
CA PHE A 136 -0.16 4.52 -26.41
C PHE A 136 -0.97 4.74 -27.69
N SER A 137 -0.36 5.35 -28.72
CA SER A 137 -1.08 5.68 -29.95
C SER A 137 -0.17 5.73 -31.17
N LEU A 138 -0.72 5.33 -32.31
CA LEU A 138 -0.13 5.41 -33.63
C LEU A 138 -0.89 6.43 -34.46
N HIS A 139 -0.15 7.21 -35.23
CA HIS A 139 -0.70 8.19 -36.17
C HIS A 139 -0.03 8.03 -37.52
N LEU A 140 -0.83 7.73 -38.55
CA LEU A 140 -0.35 7.60 -39.92
C LEU A 140 -0.86 8.76 -40.77
N PRO A 141 0.02 9.43 -41.53
CA PRO A 141 -0.42 10.43 -42.50
C PRO A 141 -1.21 9.74 -43.62
N SER A 142 -2.42 10.24 -43.90
CA SER A 142 -3.27 9.76 -45.00
C SER A 142 -3.83 10.96 -45.79
N PRO A 143 -3.97 10.86 -47.13
CA PRO A 143 -4.40 11.97 -47.99
C PRO A 143 -5.82 12.47 -47.71
N GLU A 144 -6.70 11.62 -47.18
CA GLU A 144 -8.13 11.93 -47.04
C GLU A 144 -8.54 12.30 -45.60
N GLN A 145 -7.77 11.84 -44.60
CA GLN A 145 -7.71 12.29 -43.20
C GLN A 145 -6.70 11.38 -42.48
N GLY A 146 -5.82 11.95 -41.64
CA GLY A 146 -4.81 11.17 -40.91
C GLY A 146 -5.46 10.06 -40.06
N VAL A 147 -4.95 8.84 -40.16
CA VAL A 147 -5.51 7.68 -39.45
C VAL A 147 -4.88 7.62 -38.06
N TYR A 148 -5.72 7.51 -37.03
CA TYR A 148 -5.32 7.47 -35.63
C TYR A 148 -5.84 6.21 -34.96
N ALA A 149 -4.97 5.55 -34.21
CA ALA A 149 -5.34 4.40 -33.38
C ALA A 149 -4.64 4.48 -32.02
N GLU A 150 -5.41 4.33 -30.94
CA GLU A 150 -4.88 4.00 -29.61
C GLU A 150 -4.62 2.50 -29.56
N VAL A 151 -3.39 2.15 -29.19
CA VAL A 151 -2.92 0.76 -29.20
C VAL A 151 -2.34 0.40 -27.85
N TRP A 152 -2.48 -0.87 -27.49
CA TRP A 152 -1.71 -1.51 -26.45
C TRP A 152 -0.82 -2.56 -27.12
N ILE A 153 0.47 -2.52 -26.83
CA ILE A 153 1.42 -3.52 -27.31
C ILE A 153 1.89 -4.36 -26.13
N ASN A 154 1.55 -5.66 -26.15
CA ASN A 154 2.06 -6.58 -25.16
C ASN A 154 3.47 -6.98 -25.56
N LEU A 155 4.49 -6.44 -24.88
CA LEU A 155 5.90 -6.72 -25.18
C LEU A 155 6.32 -8.18 -24.93
N LEU A 156 5.55 -8.94 -24.14
CA LEU A 156 5.84 -10.35 -23.88
C LEU A 156 5.23 -11.26 -24.97
N THR A 157 3.99 -11.00 -25.36
CA THR A 157 3.29 -11.80 -26.40
C THR A 157 3.47 -11.26 -27.81
N HIS A 158 4.05 -10.06 -27.95
CA HIS A 158 4.16 -9.30 -29.20
C HIS A 158 2.80 -9.07 -29.89
N GLU A 159 1.73 -9.04 -29.11
CA GLU A 159 0.37 -8.80 -29.61
C GLU A 159 0.05 -7.30 -29.58
N LEU A 160 -0.44 -6.80 -30.71
CA LEU A 160 -0.98 -5.45 -30.83
C LEU A 160 -2.49 -5.51 -30.67
N THR A 161 -2.99 -4.80 -29.66
CA THR A 161 -4.43 -4.67 -29.39
C THR A 161 -4.87 -3.24 -29.67
N PHE A 162 -5.90 -3.08 -30.50
CA PHE A 162 -6.51 -1.78 -30.76
C PHE A 162 -7.51 -1.45 -29.65
N LEU A 163 -7.27 -0.37 -28.92
CA LEU A 163 -8.17 0.11 -27.87
C LEU A 163 -9.23 1.06 -28.42
N ARG A 164 -8.83 1.91 -29.38
CA ARG A 164 -9.70 2.93 -29.99
C ARG A 164 -9.18 3.31 -31.37
N GLY A 165 -10.09 3.62 -32.30
CA GLY A 165 -9.74 4.00 -33.67
C GLY A 165 -10.00 2.88 -34.69
N GLU A 166 -9.45 3.03 -35.89
CA GLU A 166 -9.72 2.11 -37.01
C GLU A 166 -8.75 0.92 -37.00
N PRO A 167 -9.24 -0.33 -36.82
CA PRO A 167 -8.39 -1.52 -36.78
C PRO A 167 -7.77 -1.87 -38.15
N THR A 168 -8.30 -1.32 -39.23
CA THR A 168 -7.75 -1.40 -40.60
C THR A 168 -6.40 -0.72 -40.75
N LEU A 169 -5.94 0.04 -39.74
CA LEU A 169 -4.62 0.64 -39.71
C LEU A 169 -3.50 -0.42 -39.82
N SER A 170 -3.66 -1.62 -39.25
CA SER A 170 -2.66 -2.69 -39.35
C SER A 170 -2.48 -3.25 -40.76
N GLU A 171 -3.47 -3.09 -41.63
CA GLU A 171 -3.46 -3.59 -43.01
C GLU A 171 -2.91 -2.55 -44.00
N THR A 172 -2.63 -1.33 -43.55
CA THR A 172 -2.16 -0.24 -44.41
C THR A 172 -0.64 -0.33 -44.61
N ASP A 173 -0.15 -0.06 -45.83
CA ASP A 173 1.29 -0.02 -46.15
C ASP A 173 2.07 0.94 -45.22
N GLY A 174 1.44 2.04 -44.81
CA GLY A 174 2.00 3.01 -43.87
C GLY A 174 2.32 2.42 -42.49
N PHE A 175 1.54 1.44 -42.01
CA PHE A 175 1.82 0.76 -40.74
C PHE A 175 3.06 -0.13 -40.86
N SER A 176 3.19 -0.88 -41.96
CA SER A 176 4.38 -1.70 -42.23
C SER A 176 5.65 -0.84 -42.29
N GLN A 177 5.57 0.31 -42.96
CA GLN A 177 6.69 1.27 -43.01
C GLN A 177 7.01 1.86 -41.63
N LEU A 178 6.00 2.20 -40.82
CA LEU A 178 6.19 2.73 -39.48
C LEU A 178 6.87 1.70 -38.56
N VAL A 179 6.46 0.44 -38.63
CA VAL A 179 7.09 -0.66 -37.88
C VAL A 179 8.54 -0.88 -38.35
N GLN A 180 8.79 -0.89 -39.67
CA GLN A 180 10.14 -1.01 -40.21
C GLN A 180 11.05 0.15 -39.77
N LEU A 181 10.57 1.38 -39.80
CA LEU A 181 11.31 2.54 -39.29
C LEU A 181 11.56 2.42 -37.79
N GLY A 182 10.57 1.99 -37.02
CA GLY A 182 10.70 1.77 -35.58
C GLY A 182 11.67 0.66 -35.18
N VAL A 183 11.96 -0.28 -36.09
CA VAL A 183 12.98 -1.33 -35.90
C VAL A 183 14.35 -0.92 -36.44
N LEU A 184 14.42 -0.28 -37.61
CA LEU A 184 15.67 0.08 -38.28
C LEU A 184 16.33 1.33 -37.69
N CYS A 185 15.53 2.29 -37.21
CA CYS A 185 16.00 3.53 -36.59
C CYS A 185 16.04 3.42 -35.06
N ASN A 186 16.40 2.24 -34.56
CA ASN A 186 16.34 1.90 -33.15
C ASN A 186 17.67 1.30 -32.71
N ASN A 187 18.22 1.80 -31.61
CA ASN A 187 19.50 1.37 -31.06
C ASN A 187 19.32 0.65 -29.71
N ALA A 188 18.08 0.32 -29.35
CA ALA A 188 17.77 -0.52 -28.21
C ALA A 188 18.25 -1.96 -28.46
N ASP A 189 18.98 -2.48 -27.47
CA ASP A 189 19.33 -3.88 -27.40
C ASP A 189 18.53 -4.54 -26.26
N VAL A 190 17.72 -5.54 -26.60
CA VAL A 190 16.90 -6.28 -25.63
C VAL A 190 17.62 -7.56 -25.29
N THR A 191 18.38 -7.53 -24.19
CA THR A 191 18.95 -8.76 -23.62
C THR A 191 17.85 -9.51 -22.86
N ILE A 192 17.30 -10.56 -23.46
CA ILE A 192 16.32 -11.45 -22.82
C ILE A 192 17.07 -12.38 -21.88
N ASP A 193 17.29 -11.96 -20.64
CA ASP A 193 17.71 -12.86 -19.57
C ASP A 193 16.46 -13.43 -18.89
N THR A 194 16.43 -14.76 -18.71
CA THR A 194 15.24 -15.59 -18.40
C THR A 194 14.46 -15.24 -17.12
N GLN A 195 14.82 -14.18 -16.38
CA GLN A 195 14.02 -13.67 -15.27
C GLN A 195 13.93 -12.14 -15.14
N GLN A 196 14.66 -11.32 -15.89
CA GLN A 196 14.57 -9.86 -15.83
C GLN A 196 15.09 -9.21 -17.13
N SER A 197 14.23 -8.51 -17.87
CA SER A 197 14.65 -7.63 -18.97
C SER A 197 15.43 -6.45 -18.36
N ARG A 198 16.69 -6.29 -18.76
CA ARG A 198 17.49 -5.12 -18.38
C ARG A 198 17.38 -4.11 -19.51
N GLU A 199 16.51 -3.12 -19.32
CA GLU A 199 16.12 -2.19 -20.38
C GLU A 199 17.03 -0.96 -20.38
N LEU A 200 17.85 -0.81 -21.43
CA LEU A 200 18.60 0.41 -21.74
C LEU A 200 17.87 1.14 -22.87
N GLY A 201 17.47 2.40 -22.64
CA GLY A 201 16.72 3.18 -23.63
C GLY A 201 15.22 2.83 -23.65
N ALA A 202 14.52 3.08 -22.53
CA ALA A 202 13.11 2.73 -22.34
C ALA A 202 12.16 3.25 -23.44
N THR A 203 12.49 4.37 -24.09
CA THR A 203 11.71 4.90 -25.23
C THR A 203 11.94 4.09 -26.52
N GLU A 204 13.18 3.67 -26.77
CA GLU A 204 13.55 2.93 -27.97
C GLU A 204 13.06 1.48 -27.91
N ILE A 205 13.15 0.83 -26.75
CA ILE A 205 12.63 -0.54 -26.51
C ILE A 205 11.12 -0.60 -26.77
N CYS A 206 10.40 0.42 -26.31
CA CYS A 206 8.96 0.52 -26.45
C CYS A 206 8.48 0.51 -27.92
N ILE A 207 9.29 1.02 -28.84
CA ILE A 207 8.99 1.13 -30.27
C ILE A 207 9.37 -0.16 -31.03
N GLN A 208 10.05 -1.11 -30.39
CA GLN A 208 10.47 -2.37 -30.99
C GLN A 208 9.29 -3.36 -31.10
N ILE A 209 8.40 -3.10 -32.04
CA ILE A 209 7.32 -4.00 -32.42
C ILE A 209 7.94 -5.07 -33.32
N ARG A 210 8.24 -6.27 -32.80
CA ARG A 210 8.57 -7.38 -33.70
C ARG A 210 7.30 -7.78 -34.45
N PRO A 211 7.27 -7.75 -35.79
CA PRO A 211 6.25 -8.46 -36.52
C PRO A 211 6.36 -9.95 -36.16
N CYS A 212 5.25 -10.58 -35.78
CA CYS A 212 5.14 -12.03 -35.74
C CYS A 212 5.38 -12.59 -37.15
N THR A 213 6.64 -12.85 -37.49
CA THR A 213 6.98 -13.74 -38.60
C THR A 213 6.67 -15.15 -38.14
N GLN A 214 5.61 -15.74 -38.70
CA GLN A 214 5.45 -17.19 -38.78
C GLN A 214 6.64 -17.83 -39.50
#